data_AF-A0ABD1DD75-F1
#
_entry.id   AF-A0ABD1DD75-F1
#
_cell.length_a   1.000
_cell.length_b   1.000
_cell.length_c   1.000
_cell.angle_alpha   90.00
_cell.angle_beta   90.00
_cell.angle_gamma   90.00
#
_symmetry.space_group_name_H-M   'P 1'
#
loop_
_entity.id
_entity.type
_entity.pdbx_description
1 polymer ?
#
loop_
_entity_poly.entity_id
_entity_poly.type
_entity_poly.pdbx_seq_one_letter_code
_entity_poly.pdbx_strand_id
1 'polypeptide(L)'
;MCVSLAMEIVSRIAEQHPQLAKHFFLVSCEEAVEEAEAYVLQCEEKDIEHAGPGLEKEHSMVAMKIVVGGREGVMVLDPGYHVARAVTVMKDQCYPHTGWFTQSDEPHCKREYSYVLSHHSANFITWTERMTRPGKPQQFEMSLIYVEQPYRTAIDVTVRRNLVYNFRSLLSRDAKGRVCAGMYFPVVPNPADAQVTLFYDSVNDTQVKQKFKFSLFKDPLMIPENVLAHLENLAPQLRMEQSELATLMGDLADSVLDGDFVKQVLEINNSITEMSADN
;
A
#
# COMPACT_ATOMS: atom_id res chain seq x y z
N MET A 1 -1.53 -6.83 0.80
CA MET A 1 -2.62 -5.84 0.77
C MET A 1 -2.63 -5.05 2.09
N CYS A 2 -2.91 -3.76 2.03
CA CYS A 2 -2.93 -2.84 3.17
C CYS A 2 -3.92 -3.24 4.28
N VAL A 3 -5.16 -3.59 3.92
CA VAL A 3 -6.20 -3.99 4.88
C VAL A 3 -5.78 -5.20 5.71
N SER A 4 -5.24 -6.25 5.07
CA SER A 4 -4.79 -7.45 5.78
C SER A 4 -3.64 -7.16 6.75
N LEU A 5 -2.72 -6.27 6.36
CA LEU A 5 -1.64 -5.84 7.22
C LEU A 5 -2.16 -5.03 8.43
N ALA A 6 -3.09 -4.12 8.21
CA ALA A 6 -3.74 -3.36 9.27
C ALA A 6 -4.49 -4.27 10.26
N MET A 7 -5.18 -5.29 9.75
CA MET A 7 -5.81 -6.32 10.60
C MET A 7 -4.79 -7.15 11.37
N GLU A 8 -3.68 -7.55 10.75
CA GLU A 8 -2.60 -8.27 11.42
C GLU A 8 -1.98 -7.43 12.55
N ILE A 9 -1.75 -6.14 12.33
CA ILE A 9 -1.26 -5.21 13.37
C ILE A 9 -2.19 -5.22 14.58
N VAL A 10 -3.50 -5.05 14.35
CA VAL A 10 -4.50 -5.07 15.44
C VAL A 10 -4.52 -6.44 16.13
N SER A 11 -4.45 -7.54 15.39
CA SER A 11 -4.39 -8.90 15.93
C SER A 11 -3.18 -9.10 16.85
N ARG A 12 -1.99 -8.70 16.40
CA ARG A 12 -0.76 -8.77 17.21
C ARG A 12 -0.81 -7.91 18.46
N ILE A 13 -1.38 -6.70 18.36
CA ILE A 13 -1.60 -5.86 19.53
C ILE A 13 -2.60 -6.52 20.49
N ALA A 14 -3.64 -7.21 19.98
CA ALA A 14 -4.59 -7.94 20.83
C ALA A 14 -3.93 -9.12 21.55
N GLU A 15 -3.03 -9.85 20.89
CA GLU A 15 -2.26 -10.95 21.49
C GLU A 15 -1.35 -10.46 22.62
N GLN A 16 -0.62 -9.36 22.41
CA GLN A 16 0.40 -8.88 23.35
C GLN A 16 -0.14 -7.89 24.39
N HIS A 17 -1.11 -7.07 24.00
CA HIS A 17 -1.66 -5.96 24.77
C HIS A 17 -3.19 -5.85 24.59
N PRO A 18 -3.97 -6.85 25.05
CA PRO A 18 -5.41 -6.93 24.80
C PRO A 18 -6.19 -5.70 25.32
N GLN A 19 -5.71 -5.09 26.40
CA GLN A 19 -6.34 -3.89 26.97
C GLN A 19 -6.19 -2.65 26.08
N LEU A 20 -5.12 -2.58 25.27
CA LEU A 20 -4.90 -1.49 24.33
C LEU A 20 -5.62 -1.75 23.00
N ALA A 21 -5.69 -2.99 22.56
CA ALA A 21 -6.26 -3.39 21.27
C ALA A 21 -7.66 -2.82 21.00
N LYS A 22 -8.52 -2.75 22.04
CA LYS A 22 -9.89 -2.21 21.94
C LYS A 22 -9.97 -0.72 21.55
N HIS A 23 -8.86 0.00 21.63
CA HIS A 23 -8.77 1.42 21.27
C HIS A 23 -8.29 1.65 19.84
N PHE A 24 -7.80 0.60 19.17
CA PHE A 24 -7.36 0.66 17.78
C PHE A 24 -8.53 0.35 16.85
N PHE A 25 -8.57 1.07 15.73
CA PHE A 25 -9.56 0.85 14.67
C PHE A 25 -8.95 1.09 13.30
N LEU A 26 -9.53 0.46 12.28
CA LEU A 26 -9.17 0.69 10.89
C LEU A 26 -9.69 2.05 10.43
N VAL A 27 -8.90 2.75 9.63
CA VAL A 27 -9.28 4.01 8.97
C VAL A 27 -9.06 3.88 7.46
N SER A 28 -9.86 4.60 6.68
CA SER A 28 -9.74 4.67 5.22
C SER A 28 -8.84 5.84 4.83
N CYS A 29 -8.07 5.67 3.77
CA CYS A 29 -7.27 6.70 3.16
C CYS A 29 -7.59 6.80 1.67
N GLU A 30 -7.75 8.03 1.20
CA GLU A 30 -7.73 8.40 -0.21
C GLU A 30 -6.33 8.93 -0.52
N GLU A 31 -5.70 8.42 -1.58
CA GLU A 31 -4.35 8.81 -1.97
C GLU A 31 -4.39 9.78 -3.15
N ALA A 32 -3.34 10.60 -3.29
CA ALA A 32 -3.18 11.55 -4.40
C ALA A 32 -4.37 12.48 -4.66
N VAL A 33 -5.02 12.95 -3.58
CA VAL A 33 -6.11 13.93 -3.62
C VAL A 33 -5.60 15.25 -4.19
N GLU A 34 -6.20 15.71 -5.29
CA GLU A 34 -5.84 16.99 -5.92
C GLU A 34 -6.35 18.18 -5.12
N GLU A 35 -7.64 18.18 -4.76
CA GLU A 35 -8.33 19.31 -4.10
C GLU A 35 -8.99 18.87 -2.78
N ALA A 36 -8.24 19.01 -1.68
CA ALA A 36 -8.68 18.52 -0.37
C ALA A 36 -9.97 19.15 0.16
N GLU A 37 -10.20 20.44 -0.11
CA GLU A 37 -11.43 21.12 0.30
C GLU A 37 -12.66 20.52 -0.38
N ALA A 38 -12.60 20.34 -1.71
CA ALA A 38 -13.67 19.78 -2.51
C ALA A 38 -13.99 18.34 -2.07
N TYR A 39 -12.94 17.53 -1.85
CA TYR A 39 -13.10 16.16 -1.37
C TYR A 39 -13.78 16.08 -0.01
N VAL A 40 -13.33 16.89 0.96
CA VAL A 40 -13.92 16.94 2.31
C VAL A 40 -15.37 17.40 2.24
N LEU A 41 -15.66 18.45 1.46
CA LEU A 41 -17.02 18.96 1.27
C LEU A 41 -17.93 17.88 0.67
N GLN A 42 -17.46 17.16 -0.35
CA GLN A 42 -18.19 16.04 -0.95
C GLN A 42 -18.51 14.94 0.05
N CYS A 43 -17.57 14.62 0.95
CA CYS A 43 -17.78 13.62 2.01
C CYS A 43 -18.78 14.07 3.08
N GLU A 44 -18.88 15.38 3.35
CA GLU A 44 -19.73 15.92 4.42
C GLU A 44 -21.14 16.30 3.92
N GLU A 45 -21.28 16.82 2.70
CA GLU A 45 -22.55 17.32 2.16
C GLU A 45 -23.39 16.23 1.46
N LYS A 46 -22.75 15.18 0.95
CA LYS A 46 -23.46 14.11 0.22
C LYS A 46 -23.59 12.88 1.09
N ASP A 47 -24.79 12.31 1.14
CA ASP A 47 -25.00 10.98 1.72
C ASP A 47 -24.10 9.97 0.96
N ILE A 48 -23.73 8.88 1.62
CA ILE A 48 -22.83 7.85 1.09
C ILE A 48 -23.34 7.29 -0.25
N GLU A 49 -24.65 7.26 -0.46
CA GLU A 49 -25.30 6.87 -1.71
C GLU A 49 -25.02 7.85 -2.87
N HIS A 50 -24.78 9.12 -2.58
CA HIS A 50 -24.48 10.18 -3.56
C HIS A 50 -22.98 10.45 -3.71
N ALA A 51 -22.17 10.17 -2.68
CA ALA A 51 -20.71 10.26 -2.73
C ALA A 51 -20.05 8.98 -3.27
N GLY A 52 -20.73 7.84 -3.18
CA GLY A 52 -20.20 6.49 -3.40
C GLY A 52 -19.47 6.23 -4.73
N PRO A 53 -19.93 6.74 -5.90
CA PRO A 53 -19.26 6.46 -7.18
C PRO A 53 -17.87 7.07 -7.31
N GLY A 54 -17.59 8.13 -6.55
CA GLY A 54 -16.32 8.88 -6.59
C GLY A 54 -15.45 8.67 -5.35
N LEU A 55 -15.64 7.62 -4.56
CA LEU A 55 -14.79 7.36 -3.39
C LEU A 55 -13.94 6.11 -3.63
N GLU A 56 -12.71 6.31 -4.09
CA GLU A 56 -11.73 5.24 -4.21
C GLU A 56 -10.94 5.15 -2.90
N LYS A 57 -11.49 4.52 -1.86
CA LYS A 57 -10.70 4.30 -0.63
C LYS A 57 -9.60 3.26 -0.90
N GLU A 58 -8.49 3.68 -1.53
CA GLU A 58 -7.40 2.84 -2.04
C GLU A 58 -6.56 2.22 -0.94
N HIS A 59 -6.49 2.88 0.22
CA HIS A 59 -5.65 2.45 1.33
C HIS A 59 -6.40 2.39 2.66
N SER A 60 -5.89 1.55 3.55
CA SER A 60 -6.37 1.41 4.91
C SER A 60 -5.21 1.19 5.87
N MET A 61 -5.28 1.89 6.99
CA MET A 61 -4.29 1.83 8.06
C MET A 61 -4.99 1.77 9.43
N VAL A 62 -4.22 1.70 10.51
CA VAL A 62 -4.75 1.62 11.87
C VAL A 62 -4.62 2.98 12.56
N ALA A 63 -5.65 3.38 13.31
CA ALA A 63 -5.62 4.59 14.12
C ALA A 63 -6.04 4.33 15.57
N MET A 64 -5.63 5.22 16.47
CA MET A 64 -6.06 5.30 17.87
C MET A 64 -6.18 6.77 18.28
N LYS A 65 -7.34 7.18 18.78
CA LYS A 65 -7.52 8.52 19.38
C LYS A 65 -6.80 8.54 20.74
N ILE A 66 -6.02 9.59 21.01
CA ILE A 66 -5.20 9.73 22.22
C ILE A 66 -5.41 11.09 22.89
N VAL A 67 -5.11 11.14 24.19
CA VAL A 67 -5.08 12.38 24.97
C VAL A 67 -3.77 12.43 25.77
N VAL A 68 -2.95 13.45 25.54
CA VAL A 68 -1.64 13.62 26.20
C VAL A 68 -1.62 14.92 26.98
N GLY A 69 -1.70 14.82 28.31
CA GLY A 69 -1.76 16.01 29.18
C GLY A 69 -2.99 16.89 28.90
N GLY A 70 -4.15 16.27 28.63
CA GLY A 70 -5.39 16.95 28.28
C GLY A 70 -5.50 17.42 26.82
N ARG A 71 -4.48 17.16 26.00
CA ARG A 71 -4.44 17.59 24.59
C ARG A 71 -4.78 16.42 23.67
N GLU A 72 -5.71 16.66 22.75
CA GLU A 72 -6.21 15.65 21.82
C GLU A 72 -5.22 15.36 20.70
N GLY A 73 -5.19 14.11 20.25
CA GLY A 73 -4.45 13.69 19.07
C GLY A 73 -4.90 12.34 18.54
N VAL A 74 -4.26 11.90 17.47
CA VAL A 74 -4.46 10.60 16.84
C VAL A 74 -3.10 9.97 16.60
N MET A 75 -2.95 8.69 16.95
CA MET A 75 -1.81 7.88 16.57
C MET A 75 -2.20 7.03 15.35
N VAL A 76 -1.40 7.08 14.30
CA VAL A 76 -1.58 6.34 13.05
C VAL A 76 -0.48 5.29 12.94
N LEU A 77 -0.85 4.06 12.59
CA LEU A 77 0.05 2.94 12.35
C LEU A 77 -0.17 2.41 10.94
N ASP A 78 0.88 2.47 10.12
CA ASP A 78 0.95 1.81 8.83
C ASP A 78 2.27 1.01 8.60
N PRO A 79 2.80 0.31 9.63
CA PRO A 79 4.07 -0.40 9.53
C PRO A 79 3.98 -1.55 8.53
N GLY A 80 4.85 -1.50 7.51
CA GLY A 80 4.93 -2.51 6.45
C GLY A 80 4.20 -2.12 5.16
N TYR A 81 3.57 -0.94 5.09
CA TYR A 81 3.05 -0.39 3.84
C TYR A 81 3.73 0.95 3.49
N HIS A 82 3.25 2.10 3.99
CA HIS A 82 3.93 3.39 3.74
C HIS A 82 4.90 3.81 4.83
N VAL A 83 4.63 3.50 6.12
CA VAL A 83 5.38 4.12 7.24
C VAL A 83 5.76 3.10 8.29
N ALA A 84 7.06 2.90 8.51
CA ALA A 84 7.58 1.89 9.43
C ALA A 84 7.45 2.22 10.93
N ARG A 85 6.85 3.37 11.27
CA ARG A 85 6.79 3.90 12.62
C ARG A 85 5.37 4.34 12.96
N ALA A 86 5.10 4.43 14.26
CA ALA A 86 3.91 5.13 14.73
C ALA A 86 4.04 6.63 14.46
N VAL A 87 3.00 7.22 13.86
CA VAL A 87 2.91 8.66 13.61
C VAL A 87 1.91 9.26 14.59
N THR A 88 2.33 10.30 15.31
CA THR A 88 1.50 10.99 16.29
C THR A 88 1.08 12.35 15.76
N VAL A 89 -0.22 12.54 15.58
CA VAL A 89 -0.84 13.76 15.09
C VAL A 89 -1.54 14.46 16.25
N MET A 90 -0.89 15.45 16.86
CA MET A 90 -1.49 16.24 17.93
C MET A 90 -2.25 17.43 17.34
N LYS A 91 -3.40 17.77 17.92
CA LYS A 91 -4.23 18.89 17.46
C LYS A 91 -3.53 20.25 17.55
N ASP A 92 -2.65 20.41 18.53
CA ASP A 92 -1.86 21.62 18.73
C ASP A 92 -0.49 21.59 18.02
N GLN A 93 -0.19 20.51 17.29
CA GLN A 93 1.08 20.25 16.61
C GLN A 93 2.33 20.33 17.52
N CYS A 94 2.15 20.32 18.84
CA CYS A 94 3.26 20.35 19.80
C CYS A 94 3.67 18.92 20.16
N TYR A 95 4.90 18.74 20.67
CA TYR A 95 5.37 17.43 21.16
C TYR A 95 4.30 16.76 22.05
N PRO A 96 3.95 15.47 21.82
CA PRO A 96 4.65 14.45 21.04
C PRO A 96 4.28 14.35 19.55
N HIS A 97 3.78 15.42 18.93
CA HIS A 97 3.57 15.47 17.48
C HIS A 97 4.82 15.07 16.69
N THR A 98 4.67 14.22 15.66
CA THR A 98 5.81 13.70 14.89
C THR A 98 6.44 14.74 13.97
N GLY A 99 5.63 15.62 13.35
CA GLY A 99 6.11 16.54 12.33
C GLY A 99 6.66 15.85 11.07
N TRP A 100 7.47 16.57 10.30
CA TRP A 100 8.13 16.03 9.11
C TRP A 100 9.17 14.96 9.47
N PHE A 101 9.16 13.85 8.74
CA PHE A 101 10.19 12.83 8.86
C PHE A 101 10.59 12.26 7.49
N THR A 102 11.85 11.84 7.36
CA THR A 102 12.34 11.14 6.16
C THR A 102 11.79 9.72 6.14
N GLN A 103 11.08 9.38 5.07
CA GLN A 103 10.63 8.01 4.82
C GLN A 103 11.67 7.22 4.01
N SER A 104 12.28 7.85 3.01
CA SER A 104 13.37 7.25 2.24
C SER A 104 14.37 8.31 1.80
N ASP A 105 15.65 7.96 1.75
CA ASP A 105 16.73 8.82 1.31
C ASP A 105 17.63 8.06 0.34
N GLU A 106 17.20 7.99 -0.91
CA GLU A 106 17.92 7.32 -1.97
C GLU A 106 18.73 8.36 -2.77
N PRO A 107 19.89 7.99 -3.37
CA PRO A 107 20.74 8.94 -4.11
C PRO A 107 20.02 9.74 -5.20
N HIS A 108 18.93 9.20 -5.74
CA HIS A 108 18.15 9.78 -6.84
C HIS A 108 16.79 10.34 -6.37
N CYS A 109 16.39 10.14 -5.11
CA CYS A 109 15.09 10.58 -4.59
C CYS A 109 15.06 10.53 -3.06
N LYS A 110 14.81 11.68 -2.43
CA LYS A 110 14.43 11.79 -1.03
C LYS A 110 12.91 11.92 -0.91
N ARG A 111 12.29 11.14 -0.02
CA ARG A 111 10.86 11.23 0.32
C ARG A 111 10.70 11.54 1.79
N GLU A 112 9.91 12.56 2.10
CA GLU A 112 9.61 13.00 3.46
C GLU A 112 8.11 13.11 3.64
N TYR A 113 7.59 12.69 4.80
CA TYR A 113 6.16 12.69 5.09
C TYR A 113 5.84 13.61 6.27
N SER A 114 4.64 14.18 6.25
CA SER A 114 4.05 14.94 7.35
C SER A 114 2.58 14.58 7.47
N TYR A 115 2.08 14.50 8.70
CA TYR A 115 0.69 14.17 9.00
C TYR A 115 0.14 15.24 9.94
N VAL A 116 -0.89 15.95 9.52
CA VAL A 116 -1.53 17.02 10.32
C VAL A 116 -3.04 16.83 10.29
N LEU A 117 -3.76 17.29 11.32
CA LEU A 117 -5.22 17.38 11.18
C LEU A 117 -5.56 18.33 10.04
N SER A 118 -6.52 17.94 9.21
CA SER A 118 -6.93 18.74 8.05
C SER A 118 -7.46 20.10 8.51
N HIS A 119 -7.12 21.13 7.74
CA HIS A 119 -7.62 22.48 7.96
C HIS A 119 -9.10 22.63 7.58
N HIS A 120 -9.61 21.70 6.76
CA HIS A 120 -10.99 21.73 6.26
C HIS A 120 -11.95 20.99 7.20
N SER A 121 -11.51 19.90 7.84
CA SER A 121 -12.33 19.13 8.79
C SER A 121 -11.48 18.37 9.79
N ALA A 122 -11.84 18.45 11.07
CA ALA A 122 -11.16 17.72 12.15
C ALA A 122 -11.33 16.19 12.06
N ASN A 123 -12.23 15.73 11.18
CA ASN A 123 -12.47 14.32 10.92
C ASN A 123 -11.38 13.69 10.06
N PHE A 124 -10.51 14.50 9.45
CA PHE A 124 -9.47 14.04 8.54
C PHE A 124 -8.07 14.39 9.05
N ILE A 125 -7.12 13.51 8.74
CA ILE A 125 -5.69 13.79 8.76
C ILE A 125 -5.24 13.99 7.32
N THR A 126 -4.58 15.11 7.07
CA THR A 126 -3.83 15.36 5.84
C THR A 126 -2.46 14.74 5.97
N TRP A 127 -2.17 13.76 5.11
CA TRP A 127 -0.84 13.20 4.91
C TRP A 127 -0.24 13.87 3.66
N THR A 128 0.89 14.54 3.84
CA THR A 128 1.62 15.19 2.75
C THR A 128 2.92 14.44 2.48
N GLU A 129 3.13 14.06 1.23
CA GLU A 129 4.41 13.55 0.74
C GLU A 129 5.19 14.67 0.08
N ARG A 130 6.47 14.81 0.43
CA ARG A 130 7.41 15.71 -0.24
C ARG A 130 8.50 14.88 -0.91
N MET A 131 8.52 14.91 -2.24
CA MET A 131 9.55 14.28 -3.05
C MET A 131 10.57 15.32 -3.51
N THR A 132 11.84 15.07 -3.19
CA THR A 132 12.97 15.88 -3.65
C THR A 132 13.88 15.04 -4.54
N ARG A 133 14.14 15.50 -5.76
CA ARG A 133 15.05 14.86 -6.71
C ARG A 133 16.15 15.85 -7.12
N PRO A 134 17.41 15.42 -7.30
CA PRO A 134 18.47 16.30 -7.74
C PRO A 134 18.12 17.04 -9.04
N GLY A 135 18.23 18.36 -9.04
CA GLY A 135 17.98 19.19 -10.23
C GLY A 135 16.52 19.34 -10.66
N LYS A 136 15.55 18.88 -9.86
CA LYS A 136 14.11 19.08 -10.12
C LYS A 136 13.44 19.85 -8.98
N PRO A 137 12.34 20.59 -9.26
CA PRO A 137 11.49 21.16 -8.22
C PRO A 137 10.98 20.10 -7.26
N GLN A 138 10.70 20.50 -6.02
CA GLN A 138 10.03 19.63 -5.06
C GLN A 138 8.62 19.34 -5.55
N GLN A 139 8.22 18.07 -5.43
CA GLN A 139 6.87 17.63 -5.73
C GLN A 139 6.16 17.31 -4.43
N PHE A 140 4.87 17.66 -4.37
CA PHE A 140 4.02 17.41 -3.23
C PHE A 140 2.82 16.60 -3.67
N GLU A 141 2.51 15.55 -2.92
CA GLU A 141 1.29 14.76 -3.08
C GLU A 141 0.56 14.77 -1.74
N MET A 142 -0.77 14.76 -1.80
CA MET A 142 -1.62 14.82 -0.63
C MET A 142 -2.54 13.60 -0.57
N SER A 143 -2.71 13.07 0.62
CA SER A 143 -3.63 11.97 0.92
C SER A 143 -4.48 12.37 2.13
N LEU A 144 -5.73 11.90 2.17
CA LEU A 144 -6.68 12.21 3.23
C LEU A 144 -7.11 10.95 3.97
N ILE A 145 -6.84 10.92 5.28
CA ILE A 145 -7.18 9.80 6.15
C ILE A 145 -8.38 10.19 7.01
N TYR A 146 -9.50 9.47 6.86
CA TYR A 146 -10.70 9.71 7.65
C TYR A 146 -10.61 8.99 9.00
N VAL A 147 -10.57 9.74 10.09
CA VAL A 147 -10.25 9.24 11.45
C VAL A 147 -11.38 9.39 12.46
N GLU A 148 -12.53 9.90 12.05
CA GLU A 148 -13.62 10.15 13.00
C GLU A 148 -14.23 8.85 13.54
N GLN A 149 -14.35 7.82 12.70
CA GLN A 149 -14.93 6.53 13.07
C GLN A 149 -14.25 5.35 12.36
N PRO A 150 -14.47 4.11 12.87
CA PRO A 150 -13.92 2.91 12.26
C PRO A 150 -14.39 2.68 10.82
N TYR A 151 -13.45 2.31 9.94
CA TYR A 151 -13.71 1.90 8.58
C TYR A 151 -14.21 0.46 8.51
N ARG A 152 -15.53 0.28 8.38
CA ARG A 152 -16.19 -1.03 8.49
C ARG A 152 -16.19 -1.85 7.20
N THR A 153 -16.03 -1.21 6.04
CA THR A 153 -16.18 -1.81 4.71
C THR A 153 -14.84 -1.96 3.98
N ALA A 154 -13.72 -1.96 4.71
CA ALA A 154 -12.38 -2.05 4.14
C ALA A 154 -12.17 -3.25 3.20
N ILE A 155 -12.83 -4.38 3.48
CA ILE A 155 -12.81 -5.54 2.58
C ILE A 155 -13.62 -5.25 1.30
N ASP A 156 -14.86 -4.77 1.45
CA ASP A 156 -15.78 -4.60 0.33
C ASP A 156 -15.37 -3.49 -0.64
N VAL A 157 -14.61 -2.50 -0.16
CA VAL A 157 -14.15 -1.37 -0.96
C VAL A 157 -12.68 -1.53 -1.32
N THR A 158 -11.80 -1.46 -0.32
CA THR A 158 -10.34 -1.38 -0.54
C THR A 158 -9.75 -2.71 -1.04
N VAL A 159 -10.13 -3.84 -0.44
CA VAL A 159 -9.64 -5.16 -0.92
C VAL A 159 -10.21 -5.48 -2.30
N ARG A 160 -11.49 -5.19 -2.56
CA ARG A 160 -12.08 -5.44 -3.88
C ARG A 160 -11.44 -4.60 -4.99
N ARG A 161 -11.13 -3.33 -4.74
CA ARG A 161 -10.39 -2.47 -5.69
C ARG A 161 -9.05 -3.10 -6.10
N ASN A 162 -8.33 -3.70 -5.14
CA ASN A 162 -7.06 -4.37 -5.39
C ASN A 162 -7.17 -5.61 -6.30
N LEU A 163 -8.34 -6.28 -6.36
CA LEU A 163 -8.54 -7.48 -7.20
C LEU A 163 -8.35 -7.19 -8.69
N VAL A 164 -8.71 -5.99 -9.12
CA VAL A 164 -8.72 -5.60 -10.53
C VAL A 164 -7.65 -4.61 -10.90
N TYR A 165 -6.84 -4.12 -9.95
CA TYR A 165 -5.73 -3.19 -10.25
C TYR A 165 -4.86 -3.73 -11.40
N ASN A 166 -4.21 -2.93 -12.23
CA ASN A 166 -3.41 -3.47 -13.34
C ASN A 166 -1.93 -3.70 -12.98
N PHE A 167 -1.56 -3.53 -11.71
CA PHE A 167 -0.22 -3.81 -11.21
C PHE A 167 -0.29 -4.74 -9.99
N ARG A 168 0.57 -5.74 -9.94
CA ARG A 168 0.61 -6.73 -8.85
C ARG A 168 1.98 -6.74 -8.21
N SER A 169 2.02 -6.89 -6.90
CA SER A 169 3.26 -7.08 -6.17
C SER A 169 3.08 -7.96 -4.93
N LEU A 170 4.14 -8.68 -4.61
CA LEU A 170 4.35 -9.37 -3.34
C LEU A 170 5.70 -8.90 -2.81
N LEU A 171 5.70 -8.22 -1.67
CA LEU A 171 6.85 -7.51 -1.15
C LEU A 171 7.19 -7.99 0.26
N SER A 172 8.48 -8.19 0.51
CA SER A 172 9.05 -8.34 1.84
C SER A 172 9.71 -7.02 2.25
N ARG A 173 9.56 -6.69 3.52
CA ARG A 173 10.11 -5.46 4.11
C ARG A 173 10.87 -5.77 5.37
N ASP A 174 11.92 -5.00 5.61
CA ASP A 174 12.67 -5.05 6.86
C ASP A 174 11.94 -4.32 8.01
N ALA A 175 12.50 -4.36 9.21
CA ALA A 175 11.93 -3.72 10.39
C ALA A 175 11.83 -2.18 10.29
N LYS A 176 12.49 -1.57 9.30
CA LYS A 176 12.39 -0.13 8.99
C LYS A 176 11.44 0.12 7.82
N GLY A 177 10.68 -0.89 7.39
CA GLY A 177 9.68 -0.81 6.32
C GLY A 177 10.28 -0.66 4.92
N ARG A 178 11.61 -0.77 4.77
CA ARG A 178 12.25 -0.75 3.46
C ARG A 178 11.96 -2.07 2.74
N VAL A 179 11.59 -1.97 1.47
CA VAL A 179 11.38 -3.13 0.59
C VAL A 179 12.73 -3.76 0.28
N CYS A 180 12.95 -5.01 0.73
CA CYS A 180 14.22 -5.73 0.56
C CYS A 180 14.14 -6.82 -0.52
N ALA A 181 12.99 -7.49 -0.63
CA ALA A 181 12.80 -8.56 -1.60
C ALA A 181 11.35 -8.63 -2.07
N GLY A 182 11.12 -9.30 -3.20
CA GLY A 182 9.79 -9.54 -3.69
C GLY A 182 9.70 -9.76 -5.18
N MET A 183 8.47 -9.63 -5.67
CA MET A 183 8.15 -9.66 -7.07
C MET A 183 7.09 -8.61 -7.41
N TYR A 184 7.12 -8.13 -8.63
CA TYR A 184 6.07 -7.28 -9.17
C TYR A 184 5.92 -7.46 -10.68
N PHE A 185 4.73 -7.17 -11.19
CA PHE A 185 4.42 -7.19 -12.61
C PHE A 185 3.20 -6.33 -12.96
N PRO A 186 3.21 -5.66 -14.11
CA PRO A 186 1.98 -5.13 -14.70
C PRO A 186 1.18 -6.28 -15.34
N VAL A 187 -0.14 -6.19 -15.26
CA VAL A 187 -1.08 -6.97 -16.07
C VAL A 187 -1.18 -6.26 -17.42
N VAL A 188 -0.83 -6.97 -18.50
CA VAL A 188 -0.75 -6.39 -19.86
C VAL A 188 -1.74 -7.07 -20.80
N PRO A 189 -2.33 -6.35 -21.78
CA PRO A 189 -3.35 -6.92 -22.67
C PRO A 189 -2.86 -8.10 -23.50
N ASN A 190 -1.56 -8.16 -23.82
CA ASN A 190 -0.96 -9.23 -24.59
C ASN A 190 -0.24 -10.23 -23.68
N PRO A 191 -0.78 -11.45 -23.49
CA PRO A 191 -0.12 -12.53 -22.72
C PRO A 191 1.34 -12.78 -23.09
N ALA A 192 1.71 -12.64 -24.37
CA ALA A 192 3.09 -12.90 -24.83
C ALA A 192 4.13 -11.89 -24.28
N ASP A 193 3.65 -10.73 -23.83
CA ASP A 193 4.46 -9.66 -23.24
C ASP A 193 4.45 -9.69 -21.71
N ALA A 194 3.65 -10.57 -21.10
CA ALA A 194 3.53 -10.69 -19.65
C ALA A 194 4.89 -11.07 -19.04
N GLN A 195 5.38 -10.22 -18.14
CA GLN A 195 6.69 -10.34 -17.51
C GLN A 195 6.62 -10.06 -16.03
N VAL A 196 7.42 -10.79 -15.27
CA VAL A 196 7.59 -10.62 -13.83
C VAL A 196 9.00 -10.15 -13.52
N THR A 197 9.09 -9.21 -12.59
CA THR A 197 10.37 -8.76 -12.04
C THR A 197 10.54 -9.35 -10.66
N LEU A 198 11.60 -10.13 -10.47
CA LEU A 198 12.04 -10.65 -9.18
C LEU A 198 13.16 -9.78 -8.66
N PHE A 199 13.17 -9.50 -7.36
CA PHE A 199 14.27 -8.78 -6.73
C PHE A 199 14.48 -9.25 -5.30
N TYR A 200 15.72 -9.23 -4.83
CA TYR A 200 16.09 -9.69 -3.50
C TYR A 200 17.50 -9.19 -3.14
N ASP A 201 17.82 -9.14 -1.86
CA ASP A 201 19.17 -8.81 -1.41
C ASP A 201 20.07 -10.03 -1.54
N SER A 202 21.25 -9.87 -2.15
CA SER A 202 22.25 -10.94 -2.25
C SER A 202 22.99 -11.13 -0.92
N VAL A 203 23.82 -12.17 -0.85
CA VAL A 203 24.70 -12.45 0.30
C VAL A 203 25.63 -11.26 0.64
N ASN A 204 25.90 -10.37 -0.32
CA ASN A 204 26.75 -9.19 -0.13
C ASN A 204 25.95 -7.89 0.09
N ASP A 205 24.68 -7.99 0.49
CA ASP A 205 23.75 -6.86 0.67
C ASP A 205 23.58 -5.98 -0.59
N THR A 206 23.83 -6.56 -1.77
CA THR A 206 23.55 -5.91 -3.05
C THR A 206 22.22 -6.40 -3.60
N GLN A 207 21.34 -5.47 -3.96
CA GLN A 207 20.05 -5.81 -4.56
C GLN A 207 20.24 -6.44 -5.94
N VAL A 208 19.75 -7.67 -6.09
CA VAL A 208 19.63 -8.36 -7.37
C VAL A 208 18.24 -8.08 -7.92
N LYS A 209 18.14 -7.81 -9.22
CA LYS A 209 16.88 -7.58 -9.92
C LYS A 209 16.91 -8.24 -11.28
N GLN A 210 15.93 -9.11 -11.55
CA GLN A 210 15.85 -9.91 -12.77
C GLN A 210 14.44 -9.91 -13.33
N LYS A 211 14.32 -9.92 -14.65
CA LYS A 211 13.03 -9.89 -15.35
C LYS A 211 12.86 -11.14 -16.20
N PHE A 212 11.73 -11.83 -16.04
CA PHE A 212 11.41 -13.08 -16.71
C PHE A 212 10.06 -13.00 -17.41
N LYS A 213 9.87 -13.73 -18.50
CA LYS A 213 8.55 -13.93 -19.10
C LYS A 213 7.75 -14.92 -18.27
N PHE A 214 6.45 -14.69 -18.08
CA PHE A 214 5.59 -15.62 -17.35
C PHE A 214 5.50 -17.00 -17.99
N SER A 215 5.67 -17.08 -19.31
CA SER A 215 5.69 -18.36 -20.04
C SER A 215 6.77 -19.34 -19.54
N LEU A 216 7.82 -18.87 -18.86
CA LEU A 216 8.85 -19.73 -18.26
C LEU A 216 8.37 -20.52 -17.04
N PHE A 217 7.27 -20.09 -16.40
CA PHE A 217 6.77 -20.68 -15.16
C PHE A 217 5.54 -21.58 -15.36
N LYS A 218 5.03 -21.71 -16.61
CA LYS A 218 3.86 -22.56 -16.92
C LYS A 218 4.00 -24.02 -16.51
N ASP A 219 5.22 -24.55 -16.60
CA ASP A 219 5.52 -25.90 -16.17
C ASP A 219 6.60 -25.82 -15.08
N PRO A 220 6.22 -25.98 -13.79
CA PRO A 220 7.16 -25.95 -12.68
C PRO A 220 8.32 -26.94 -12.80
N LEU A 221 8.16 -28.04 -13.56
CA LEU A 221 9.20 -29.05 -13.78
C LEU A 221 10.20 -28.67 -14.88
N MET A 222 9.88 -27.66 -15.70
CA MET A 222 10.69 -27.22 -16.85
C MET A 222 11.31 -25.83 -16.64
N ILE A 223 11.24 -25.28 -15.42
CA ILE A 223 11.88 -24.01 -15.09
C ILE A 223 13.41 -24.18 -15.23
N PRO A 224 14.10 -23.36 -16.05
CA PRO A 224 15.55 -23.46 -16.22
C PRO A 224 16.31 -23.28 -14.90
N GLU A 225 17.42 -24.01 -14.71
CA GLU A 225 18.22 -23.98 -13.47
C GLU A 225 18.65 -22.57 -13.05
N ASN A 226 19.01 -21.71 -14.01
CA ASN A 226 19.39 -20.33 -13.72
C ASN A 226 18.22 -19.49 -13.17
N VAL A 227 16.98 -19.82 -13.56
CA VAL A 227 15.77 -19.17 -13.03
C VAL A 227 15.42 -19.74 -11.66
N LEU A 228 15.53 -21.06 -11.47
CA LEU A 228 15.34 -21.71 -10.18
C LEU A 228 16.28 -21.15 -9.10
N ALA A 229 17.52 -20.85 -9.45
CA ALA A 229 18.48 -20.21 -8.53
C ALA A 229 17.98 -18.85 -8.03
N HIS A 230 17.27 -18.07 -8.86
CA HIS A 230 16.66 -16.81 -8.41
C HIS A 230 15.50 -17.05 -7.44
N LEU A 231 14.68 -18.08 -7.67
CA LEU A 231 13.61 -18.46 -6.75
C LEU A 231 14.16 -18.96 -5.42
N GLU A 232 15.24 -19.74 -5.44
CA GLU A 232 15.94 -20.25 -4.24
C GLU A 232 16.46 -19.11 -3.35
N ASN A 233 16.99 -18.05 -3.95
CA ASN A 233 17.46 -16.87 -3.20
C ASN A 233 16.30 -16.00 -2.69
N LEU A 234 15.19 -15.92 -3.43
CA LEU A 234 14.05 -15.06 -3.10
C LEU A 234 13.13 -15.68 -2.03
N ALA A 235 12.83 -16.99 -2.12
CA ALA A 235 11.81 -17.63 -1.30
C ALA A 235 12.03 -17.45 0.22
N PRO A 236 13.26 -17.61 0.77
CA PRO A 236 13.50 -17.41 2.20
C PRO A 236 13.22 -15.97 2.65
N GLN A 237 13.48 -14.98 1.79
CA GLN A 237 13.24 -13.57 2.09
C GLN A 237 11.74 -13.21 2.06
N LEU A 238 10.94 -13.99 1.34
CA LEU A 238 9.48 -13.97 1.37
C LEU A 238 8.88 -14.83 2.49
N ARG A 239 9.72 -15.57 3.24
CA ARG A 239 9.28 -16.56 4.24
C ARG A 239 8.43 -17.68 3.64
N MET A 240 8.80 -18.12 2.45
CA MET A 240 8.16 -19.23 1.72
C MET A 240 9.21 -20.30 1.40
N GLU A 241 8.74 -21.53 1.21
CA GLU A 241 9.58 -22.57 0.63
C GLU A 241 9.76 -22.32 -0.88
N GLN A 242 10.90 -22.75 -1.45
CA GLN A 242 11.16 -22.58 -2.89
C GLN A 242 10.06 -23.23 -3.76
N SER A 243 9.59 -24.42 -3.35
CA SER A 243 8.53 -25.15 -4.05
C SER A 243 7.18 -24.42 -3.99
N GLU A 244 6.88 -23.77 -2.86
CA GLU A 244 5.68 -22.95 -2.68
C GLU A 244 5.74 -21.72 -3.59
N LEU A 245 6.90 -21.05 -3.64
CA LEU A 245 7.13 -19.93 -4.54
C LEU A 245 7.02 -20.35 -6.01
N ALA A 246 7.61 -21.47 -6.40
CA ALA A 246 7.51 -21.98 -7.78
C ALA A 246 6.05 -22.32 -8.16
N THR A 247 5.28 -22.88 -7.24
CA THR A 247 3.84 -23.15 -7.43
C THR A 247 3.06 -21.85 -7.63
N LEU A 248 3.27 -20.85 -6.77
CA LEU A 248 2.68 -19.52 -6.92
C LEU A 248 3.02 -18.89 -8.29
N MET A 249 4.27 -19.02 -8.76
CA MET A 249 4.67 -18.50 -10.06
C MET A 249 3.95 -19.21 -11.22
N GLY A 250 3.67 -20.51 -11.08
CA GLY A 250 2.85 -21.28 -12.02
C GLY A 250 1.41 -20.79 -12.05
N ASP A 251 0.77 -20.67 -10.88
CA ASP A 251 -0.62 -20.17 -10.77
C ASP A 251 -0.77 -18.74 -11.34
N LEU A 252 0.24 -17.89 -11.08
CA LEU A 252 0.31 -16.56 -11.66
C LEU A 252 0.50 -16.61 -13.18
N ALA A 253 1.35 -17.50 -13.69
CA ALA A 253 1.54 -17.68 -15.12
C ALA A 253 0.26 -18.14 -15.82
N ASP A 254 -0.50 -19.06 -15.22
CA ASP A 254 -1.80 -19.48 -15.76
C ASP A 254 -2.79 -18.31 -15.80
N SER A 255 -2.86 -17.54 -14.72
CA SER A 255 -3.77 -16.40 -14.62
C SER A 255 -3.45 -15.29 -15.63
N VAL A 256 -2.18 -14.88 -15.76
CA VAL A 256 -1.77 -13.78 -16.65
C VAL A 256 -1.67 -14.19 -18.12
N LEU A 257 -1.70 -15.50 -18.42
CA LEU A 257 -1.69 -16.02 -19.77
C LEU A 257 -3.08 -16.40 -20.28
N ASP A 258 -4.08 -16.40 -19.39
CA ASP A 258 -5.50 -16.41 -19.75
C ASP A 258 -5.92 -15.03 -20.29
N GLY A 259 -6.00 -14.93 -21.62
CA GLY A 259 -6.35 -13.68 -22.30
C GLY A 259 -7.75 -13.17 -21.98
N ASP A 260 -8.72 -14.05 -21.74
CA ASP A 260 -10.10 -13.65 -21.44
C ASP A 260 -10.19 -13.10 -20.02
N PHE A 261 -9.52 -13.74 -19.05
CA PHE A 261 -9.40 -13.23 -17.69
C PHE A 261 -8.69 -11.88 -17.65
N VAL A 262 -7.53 -11.76 -18.30
CA VAL A 262 -6.76 -10.51 -18.35
C VAL A 262 -7.57 -9.38 -18.97
N LYS A 263 -8.30 -9.66 -20.06
CA LYS A 263 -9.18 -8.68 -20.69
C LYS A 263 -10.24 -8.18 -19.72
N GLN A 264 -10.93 -9.07 -19.02
CA GLN A 264 -11.94 -8.69 -18.03
C GLN A 264 -11.36 -7.85 -16.89
N VAL A 265 -10.21 -8.25 -16.34
CA VAL A 265 -9.52 -7.50 -15.27
C VAL A 265 -9.20 -6.07 -15.72
N LEU A 266 -8.63 -5.93 -16.93
CA LEU A 266 -8.26 -4.62 -17.46
C LEU A 266 -9.47 -3.76 -17.81
N GLU A 267 -10.54 -4.35 -18.35
CA GLU A 267 -11.80 -3.64 -18.62
C GLU A 267 -12.41 -3.10 -17.33
N ILE A 268 -12.52 -3.92 -16.28
CA ILE A 268 -13.05 -3.47 -14.99
C ILE A 268 -12.16 -2.38 -14.39
N ASN A 269 -10.83 -2.55 -14.43
CA ASN A 269 -9.90 -1.53 -13.94
C ASN A 269 -10.10 -0.20 -14.65
N ASN A 270 -10.20 -0.22 -15.98
CA ASN A 270 -10.38 0.99 -16.77
C ASN A 270 -11.72 1.66 -16.47
N SER A 271 -12.81 0.89 -16.36
CA SER A 271 -14.12 1.46 -15.99
C SER A 271 -14.09 2.13 -14.62
N ILE A 272 -13.40 1.53 -13.64
CA ILE A 272 -13.23 2.15 -12.32
C ILE A 272 -12.42 3.45 -12.44
N THR A 273 -11.26 3.41 -13.11
CA THR A 273 -10.44 4.61 -13.30
C THR A 273 -11.17 5.72 -14.06
N GLU A 274 -12.01 5.40 -15.05
CA GLU A 274 -12.84 6.37 -15.76
C GLU A 274 -13.90 6.99 -14.84
N MET A 275 -14.52 6.21 -13.95
CA MET A 275 -15.48 6.72 -12.96
C MET A 275 -14.82 7.64 -11.93
N SER A 276 -13.53 7.43 -11.66
CA SER A 276 -12.77 8.15 -10.63
C SER A 276 -11.92 9.29 -11.17
N ALA A 277 -11.87 9.49 -12.49
CA ALA A 277 -11.15 10.59 -13.13
C ALA A 277 -11.78 11.99 -12.83
N ASP A 278 -12.99 12.01 -12.28
CA ASP A 278 -13.71 13.23 -11.88
C ASP A 278 -13.59 13.54 -10.37
N ASN A 279 -12.68 12.87 -9.64
CA ASN A 279 -12.44 13.04 -8.20
C ASN A 279 -11.43 14.12 -7.84
#